data_AF-A0A6A2FRA9-F1
#
_entry.id   AF-A0A6A2FRA9-F1
#
_cell.length_a   1.000
_cell.length_b   1.000
_cell.length_c   1.000
_cell.angle_alpha   90.00
_cell.angle_beta   90.00
_cell.angle_gamma   90.00
#
_symmetry.space_group_name_H-M   'P 1'
#
loop_
_entity.id
_entity.type
_entity.pdbx_description
1 polymer ?
#
loop_
_entity_poly.entity_id
_entity_poly.type
_entity_poly.pdbx_seq_one_letter_code
_entity_poly.pdbx_strand_id
1 'polypeptide(L)'
;MTLKLLLIIAFSVTGIILISGCIGEKNTKEELTDEIQNIGEAVPEGWNYTIIQNFMDEVTPSGGYGKIITQNSEEMPVPHGLWKPVAIVNFVNLNKEIEYYPDVKTDRKYNPSLRLYFYNVTEKPEIMEIIDRERIYSWCVPIYFDETKKYIMVTSGCYINSGIFTEEAKKYYSPLEKSLKEYFNKFK
;
A
#
# COMPACT_ATOMS: atom_id res chain seq x y z
N MET A 1 -19.74 60.32 -15.54
CA MET A 1 -20.06 58.88 -15.43
C MET A 1 -21.01 58.72 -14.25
N THR A 2 -22.27 58.35 -14.49
CA THR A 2 -23.33 58.35 -13.47
C THR A 2 -23.18 57.15 -12.53
N LEU A 3 -23.40 57.36 -11.23
CA LEU A 3 -23.31 56.34 -10.15
C LEU A 3 -24.04 55.02 -10.48
N LYS A 4 -25.10 55.09 -11.30
CA LYS A 4 -25.85 53.92 -11.81
C LYS A 4 -25.02 52.98 -12.70
N LEU A 5 -24.00 53.47 -13.41
CA LEU A 5 -23.17 52.66 -14.31
C LEU A 5 -22.08 51.88 -13.54
N LEU A 6 -21.60 52.42 -12.42
CA LEU A 6 -20.61 51.77 -11.54
C LEU A 6 -21.19 50.56 -10.79
N LEU A 7 -22.46 50.64 -10.38
CA LEU A 7 -23.15 49.54 -9.69
C LEU A 7 -23.41 48.33 -10.59
N ILE A 8 -23.69 48.54 -11.88
CA ILE A 8 -23.96 47.45 -12.83
C ILE A 8 -22.68 46.66 -13.12
N ILE A 9 -21.53 47.34 -13.22
CA ILE A 9 -20.23 46.68 -13.46
C ILE A 9 -19.80 45.90 -12.20
N ALA A 10 -20.01 46.45 -11.00
CA ALA A 10 -19.67 45.78 -9.74
C ALA A 10 -20.43 44.46 -9.52
N PHE A 11 -21.70 44.39 -9.92
CA PHE A 11 -22.50 43.16 -9.86
C PHE A 11 -22.12 42.13 -10.93
N SER A 12 -21.67 42.56 -12.10
CA SER A 12 -21.23 41.64 -13.16
C SER A 12 -19.90 40.95 -12.86
N VAL A 13 -18.99 41.58 -12.11
CA VAL A 13 -17.69 40.99 -11.74
C VAL A 13 -17.82 40.07 -10.52
N THR A 14 -18.74 40.34 -9.60
CA THR A 14 -18.98 39.45 -8.44
C THR A 14 -19.79 38.19 -8.79
N GLY A 15 -20.59 38.22 -9.86
CA GLY A 15 -21.33 37.04 -10.35
C GLY A 15 -20.46 35.96 -11.01
N ILE A 16 -19.28 36.32 -11.55
CA ILE A 16 -18.39 35.38 -12.25
C ILE A 16 -17.51 34.57 -11.26
N ILE A 17 -17.27 35.09 -10.06
CA ILE A 17 -16.38 34.43 -9.08
C ILE A 17 -17.06 33.25 -8.35
N LEU A 18 -18.39 33.14 -8.38
CA LEU A 18 -19.11 32.10 -7.64
C LEU A 18 -19.36 30.78 -8.41
N ILE A 19 -18.97 30.69 -9.70
CA ILE A 19 -19.19 29.48 -10.52
C ILE A 19 -17.91 28.64 -10.70
N SER A 20 -16.76 29.07 -10.17
CA SER A 20 -15.47 28.39 -10.42
C SER A 20 -15.05 27.37 -9.35
N GLY A 21 -15.84 27.12 -8.31
CA GLY A 21 -15.34 26.37 -7.13
C GLY A 21 -16.00 25.03 -6.84
N CYS A 22 -17.15 24.70 -7.43
CA CYS A 22 -17.77 23.38 -7.28
C CYS A 22 -17.26 22.44 -8.38
N ILE A 23 -15.94 22.24 -8.44
CA ILE A 23 -15.40 21.01 -9.00
C ILE A 23 -15.78 19.96 -7.96
N GLY A 24 -16.92 19.32 -8.19
CA GLY A 24 -17.26 18.09 -7.50
C GLY A 24 -16.06 17.18 -7.63
N GLU A 25 -15.47 16.86 -6.49
CA GLU A 25 -14.47 15.83 -6.31
C GLU A 25 -15.08 14.54 -6.86
N LYS A 26 -14.88 14.31 -8.17
CA LYS A 26 -15.17 13.03 -8.79
C LYS A 26 -14.18 12.09 -8.13
N ASN A 27 -14.65 11.39 -7.10
CA ASN A 27 -14.04 10.15 -6.63
C ASN A 27 -14.03 9.17 -7.80
N THR A 28 -13.07 9.34 -8.71
CA THR A 28 -12.76 8.34 -9.74
C THR A 28 -12.28 7.13 -8.99
N LYS A 29 -13.11 6.09 -8.94
CA LYS A 29 -12.70 4.75 -8.48
C LYS A 29 -11.44 4.37 -9.28
N GLU A 30 -10.28 4.41 -8.65
CA GLU A 30 -9.01 4.06 -9.30
C GLU A 30 -8.91 2.53 -9.34
N GLU A 31 -9.47 1.90 -10.38
CA GLU A 31 -9.41 0.44 -10.54
C GLU A 31 -7.97 -0.06 -10.39
N LEU A 32 -7.78 -1.13 -9.62
CA LEU A 32 -6.49 -1.78 -9.59
C LEU A 32 -6.06 -2.20 -10.97
N THR A 33 -4.78 -2.05 -11.22
CA THR A 33 -4.19 -2.54 -12.44
C THR A 33 -3.91 -4.03 -12.34
N ASP A 34 -3.73 -4.64 -13.50
CA ASP A 34 -3.34 -6.04 -13.67
C ASP A 34 -2.12 -6.42 -12.81
N GLU A 35 -1.24 -5.46 -12.51
CA GLU A 35 -0.05 -5.60 -11.66
C GLU A 35 -0.40 -6.13 -10.25
N ILE A 36 -1.46 -5.60 -9.64
CA ILE A 36 -1.87 -5.98 -8.29
C ILE A 36 -2.87 -7.14 -8.36
N GLN A 37 -3.77 -7.15 -9.34
CA GLN A 37 -4.78 -8.20 -9.50
C GLN A 37 -4.16 -9.58 -9.78
N ASN A 38 -3.09 -9.63 -10.58
CA ASN A 38 -2.42 -10.87 -10.97
C ASN A 38 -1.17 -11.17 -10.13
N ILE A 39 -1.02 -10.53 -8.96
CA ILE A 39 0.15 -10.72 -8.09
C ILE A 39 0.36 -12.18 -7.66
N GLY A 40 -0.70 -13.01 -7.72
CA GLY A 40 -0.64 -14.45 -7.49
C GLY A 40 0.35 -15.20 -8.40
N GLU A 41 0.63 -14.69 -9.61
CA GLU A 41 1.65 -15.26 -10.50
C GLU A 41 3.07 -15.23 -9.89
N ALA A 42 3.30 -14.33 -8.92
CA ALA A 42 4.57 -14.15 -8.26
C ALA A 42 4.65 -14.87 -6.91
N VAL A 43 3.56 -15.50 -6.45
CA VAL A 43 3.48 -16.09 -5.11
C VAL A 43 3.98 -17.53 -5.15
N PRO A 44 5.09 -17.87 -4.45
CA PRO A 44 5.59 -19.24 -4.40
C PRO A 44 4.62 -20.19 -3.71
N GLU A 45 4.77 -21.49 -3.97
CA GLU A 45 3.98 -22.53 -3.31
C GLU A 45 4.02 -22.43 -1.78
N GLY A 46 2.87 -22.64 -1.14
CA GLY A 46 2.71 -22.59 0.31
C GLY A 46 2.51 -21.19 0.88
N TRP A 47 2.62 -20.14 0.06
CA TRP A 47 2.22 -18.79 0.43
C TRP A 47 0.77 -18.52 0.03
N ASN A 48 0.03 -17.91 0.95
CA ASN A 48 -1.26 -17.30 0.68
C ASN A 48 -1.10 -15.79 0.64
N TYR A 49 -2.01 -15.12 -0.05
CA TYR A 49 -2.06 -13.67 -0.05
C TYR A 49 -3.47 -13.12 0.13
N THR A 50 -3.55 -11.88 0.60
CA THR A 50 -4.80 -11.14 0.75
C THR A 50 -4.58 -9.72 0.27
N ILE A 51 -5.42 -9.27 -0.64
CA ILE A 51 -5.41 -7.91 -1.16
C ILE A 51 -6.51 -7.13 -0.46
N ILE A 52 -6.15 -6.00 0.17
CA ILE A 52 -7.11 -5.08 0.79
C ILE A 52 -7.11 -3.76 0.05
N GLN A 53 -8.31 -3.27 -0.25
CA GLN A 53 -8.58 -2.00 -0.93
C GLN A 53 -9.84 -1.34 -0.43
N ASN A 54 -9.91 -0.04 -0.73
CA ASN A 54 -11.06 0.81 -0.47
C ASN A 54 -12.04 0.87 -1.64
N PHE A 55 -12.48 -0.29 -2.14
CA PHE A 55 -13.66 -0.35 -2.98
C PHE A 55 -14.86 -0.84 -2.16
N MET A 56 -16.06 -0.39 -2.53
CA MET A 56 -17.31 -0.92 -1.95
C MET A 56 -17.73 -2.25 -2.57
N ASP A 57 -16.92 -2.83 -3.47
CA ASP A 57 -17.32 -3.97 -4.30
C ASP A 57 -16.35 -5.15 -4.16
N GLU A 58 -16.90 -6.36 -4.01
CA GLU A 58 -16.15 -7.60 -3.86
C GLU A 58 -15.50 -8.01 -5.21
N VAL A 59 -14.19 -8.23 -5.23
CA VAL A 59 -13.45 -8.71 -6.41
C VAL A 59 -12.96 -10.12 -6.12
N THR A 60 -12.97 -11.01 -7.12
CA THR A 60 -12.41 -12.36 -6.99
C THR A 60 -11.11 -12.44 -7.79
N PRO A 61 -9.97 -12.85 -7.20
CA PRO A 61 -8.71 -12.93 -7.93
C PRO A 61 -8.73 -14.05 -8.98
N SER A 62 -8.07 -13.84 -10.11
CA SER A 62 -8.06 -14.71 -11.30
C SER A 62 -7.38 -16.07 -11.10
N GLY A 63 -6.61 -16.25 -10.02
CA GLY A 63 -5.69 -17.40 -9.84
C GLY A 63 -6.13 -18.48 -8.84
N GLY A 64 -7.31 -18.40 -8.23
CA GLY A 64 -7.83 -19.42 -7.29
C GLY A 64 -7.11 -19.54 -5.93
N TYR A 65 -5.93 -18.95 -5.77
CA TYR A 65 -5.23 -18.75 -4.51
C TYR A 65 -5.22 -17.26 -4.19
N GLY A 66 -5.54 -16.91 -2.94
CA GLY A 66 -5.64 -15.53 -2.48
C GLY A 66 -7.08 -15.03 -2.33
N LYS A 67 -7.28 -14.08 -1.41
CA LYS A 67 -8.60 -13.48 -1.12
C LYS A 67 -8.50 -11.96 -1.28
N ILE A 68 -9.41 -11.35 -2.04
CA ILE A 68 -9.56 -9.89 -2.01
C ILE A 68 -10.59 -9.59 -0.91
N ILE A 69 -10.23 -8.71 0.00
CA ILE A 69 -11.11 -8.25 1.08
C ILE A 69 -11.28 -6.76 0.91
N THR A 70 -12.50 -6.32 0.62
CA THR A 70 -12.87 -4.92 0.71
C THR A 70 -13.13 -4.57 2.18
N GLN A 71 -12.23 -3.79 2.75
CA GLN A 71 -12.32 -3.29 4.12
C GLN A 71 -12.10 -1.79 4.08
N ASN A 72 -12.92 -1.06 4.84
CA ASN A 72 -12.71 0.37 5.03
C ASN A 72 -11.37 0.55 5.74
N SER A 73 -10.37 1.09 5.05
CA SER A 73 -8.98 1.00 5.51
C SER A 73 -8.60 1.95 6.65
N GLU A 74 -9.57 2.64 7.27
CA GLU A 74 -9.32 3.51 8.42
C GLU A 74 -8.80 2.73 9.63
N GLU A 75 -9.04 1.42 9.70
CA GLU A 75 -8.61 0.57 10.82
C GLU A 75 -7.25 -0.13 10.60
N MET A 76 -6.64 -0.02 9.41
CA MET A 76 -5.42 -0.77 9.12
C MET A 76 -4.15 0.01 9.48
N PRO A 77 -3.23 -0.59 10.26
CA PRO A 77 -1.97 0.06 10.58
C PRO A 77 -1.13 0.21 9.30
N VAL A 78 -0.70 1.44 9.03
CA VAL A 78 0.24 1.80 7.96
C VAL A 78 1.64 2.01 8.54
N PRO A 79 2.72 1.95 7.73
CA PRO A 79 4.05 2.33 8.20
C PRO A 79 4.03 3.76 8.74
N HIS A 80 4.85 4.03 9.75
CA HIS A 80 4.81 5.31 10.45
C HIS A 80 5.08 6.48 9.48
N GLY A 81 4.33 7.57 9.66
CA GLY A 81 4.44 8.79 8.84
C GLY A 81 3.80 8.71 7.46
N LEU A 82 3.39 7.53 6.98
CA LEU A 82 2.69 7.39 5.70
C LEU A 82 1.18 7.49 5.87
N TRP A 83 0.52 7.92 4.80
CA TRP A 83 -0.94 7.97 4.72
C TRP A 83 -1.52 6.66 4.19
N LYS A 84 -2.80 6.70 3.84
CA LYS A 84 -3.58 5.57 3.35
C LYS A 84 -3.10 5.16 1.94
N PRO A 85 -2.67 3.90 1.74
CA PRO A 85 -2.27 3.39 0.43
C PRO A 85 -3.47 3.17 -0.49
N VAL A 86 -3.21 3.04 -1.79
CA VAL A 86 -4.23 2.60 -2.76
C VAL A 86 -4.60 1.14 -2.55
N ALA A 87 -3.63 0.31 -2.14
CA ALA A 87 -3.83 -1.10 -1.84
C ALA A 87 -2.82 -1.61 -0.82
N ILE A 88 -3.21 -2.64 -0.07
CA ILE A 88 -2.35 -3.41 0.82
C ILE A 88 -2.38 -4.85 0.36
N VAL A 89 -1.21 -5.49 0.24
CA VAL A 89 -1.12 -6.92 -0.02
C VAL A 89 -0.40 -7.60 1.14
N ASN A 90 -1.10 -8.50 1.82
CA ASN A 90 -0.56 -9.35 2.86
C ASN A 90 -0.20 -10.70 2.26
N PHE A 91 1.00 -11.19 2.53
CA PHE A 91 1.47 -12.54 2.22
C PHE A 91 1.73 -13.28 3.52
N VAL A 92 1.28 -14.53 3.62
CA VAL A 92 1.50 -15.39 4.78
C VAL A 92 1.72 -16.82 4.34
N ASN A 93 2.77 -17.47 4.86
CA ASN A 93 3.00 -18.90 4.66
C ASN A 93 2.36 -19.70 5.80
N LEU A 94 1.11 -20.12 5.63
CA LEU A 94 0.35 -20.85 6.66
C LEU A 94 0.89 -22.26 6.92
N ASN A 95 1.70 -22.80 6.01
CA ASN A 95 2.27 -24.14 6.14
C ASN A 95 3.52 -24.19 7.03
N LYS A 96 3.97 -23.04 7.53
CA LYS A 96 5.20 -22.89 8.29
C LYS A 96 5.00 -22.01 9.51
N GLU A 97 5.53 -22.46 10.63
CA GLU A 97 5.54 -21.74 11.90
C GLU A 97 6.98 -21.66 12.39
N ILE A 98 7.40 -20.46 12.80
CA ILE A 98 8.75 -20.17 13.30
C ILE A 98 8.62 -19.72 14.75
N GLU A 99 9.54 -20.19 15.59
CA GLU A 99 9.64 -19.77 16.99
C GLU A 99 10.13 -18.32 17.07
N TYR A 100 9.51 -17.52 17.94
CA TYR A 100 9.86 -16.10 18.08
C TYR A 100 11.29 -15.91 18.62
N TYR A 101 11.71 -16.78 19.54
CA TYR A 101 13.04 -16.79 20.13
C TYR A 101 13.67 -18.16 19.90
N PRO A 102 14.70 -18.29 19.04
CA PRO A 102 15.29 -19.59 18.70
C PRO A 102 15.89 -20.34 19.90
N ASP A 103 16.15 -19.64 21.01
CA ASP A 103 16.77 -20.21 22.22
C ASP A 103 15.86 -20.16 23.46
N VAL A 104 14.63 -19.66 23.32
CA VAL A 104 13.65 -19.61 24.43
C VAL A 104 12.43 -20.40 24.02
N LYS A 105 12.15 -21.49 24.74
CA LYS A 105 10.89 -22.23 24.57
C LYS A 105 9.73 -21.30 24.89
N THR A 106 9.05 -20.84 23.86
CA THR A 106 7.80 -20.10 23.99
C THR A 106 6.74 -20.78 23.14
N ASP A 107 5.49 -20.71 23.59
CA ASP A 107 4.35 -21.17 22.77
C ASP A 107 4.03 -20.19 21.64
N ARG A 108 4.78 -19.08 21.53
CA ARG A 108 4.58 -18.06 20.50
C ARG A 108 5.30 -18.46 19.22
N LYS A 109 4.48 -18.85 18.24
CA LYS A 109 4.92 -19.13 16.88
C LYS A 109 4.28 -18.15 15.92
N TYR A 110 4.98 -17.88 14.82
CA TYR A 110 4.52 -16.98 13.78
C TYR A 110 4.71 -17.61 12.42
N ASN A 111 3.78 -17.34 11.52
CA ASN A 111 3.95 -17.68 10.12
C ASN A 111 4.90 -16.65 9.47
N PRO A 112 5.80 -17.08 8.57
CA PRO A 112 6.48 -16.17 7.67
C PRO A 112 5.47 -15.26 6.97
N SER A 113 5.77 -13.97 6.91
CA SER A 113 4.82 -12.97 6.44
C SER A 113 5.51 -11.80 5.75
N LEU A 114 4.78 -11.14 4.86
CA LEU A 114 5.18 -9.87 4.25
C LEU A 114 3.93 -9.04 4.05
N ARG A 115 4.00 -7.73 4.32
CA ARG A 115 2.98 -6.78 3.88
C ARG A 115 3.59 -5.73 2.98
N LEU A 116 2.96 -5.53 1.83
CA LEU A 116 3.28 -4.46 0.89
C LEU A 116 2.17 -3.43 0.87
N TYR A 117 2.56 -2.16 0.90
CA TYR A 117 1.72 -0.99 0.80
C TYR A 117 1.99 -0.33 -0.55
N PHE A 118 0.95 -0.17 -1.36
CA PHE A 118 1.03 0.41 -2.69
C PHE A 118 0.57 1.85 -2.64
N TYR A 119 1.40 2.76 -3.12
CA TYR A 119 1.08 4.18 -3.30
C TYR A 119 1.29 4.54 -4.77
N ASN A 120 0.67 5.63 -5.25
CA ASN A 120 0.90 6.10 -6.59
C ASN A 120 2.37 6.50 -6.76
N VAL A 121 2.99 6.14 -7.89
CA VAL A 121 4.41 6.47 -8.15
C VAL A 121 4.67 7.98 -8.10
N THR A 122 3.66 8.82 -8.37
CA THR A 122 3.78 10.28 -8.26
C THR A 122 4.09 10.75 -6.84
N GLU A 123 3.76 9.93 -5.83
CA GLU A 123 3.97 10.19 -4.40
C GLU A 123 5.38 9.81 -3.93
N LYS A 124 6.19 9.18 -4.79
CA LYS A 124 7.55 8.70 -4.47
C LYS A 124 8.44 9.76 -3.79
N PRO A 125 8.53 11.02 -4.24
CA PRO A 125 9.45 11.99 -3.62
C PRO A 125 9.13 12.20 -2.13
N GLU A 126 7.85 12.37 -1.78
CA GLU A 126 7.40 12.57 -0.41
C GLU A 126 7.58 11.30 0.43
N ILE A 127 7.26 10.12 -0.13
CA ILE A 127 7.48 8.84 0.56
C ILE A 127 8.96 8.61 0.88
N MET A 128 9.86 8.93 -0.04
CA MET A 128 11.30 8.78 0.18
C MET A 128 11.82 9.76 1.26
N GLU A 129 11.28 10.98 1.33
CA GLU A 129 11.59 11.93 2.41
C GLU A 129 11.13 11.39 3.77
N ILE A 130 9.93 10.80 3.83
CA ILE A 130 9.41 10.16 5.03
C ILE A 130 10.32 8.99 5.44
N ILE A 131 10.70 8.11 4.51
CA ILE A 131 11.63 7.01 4.81
C ILE A 131 12.95 7.52 5.41
N ASP A 132 13.54 8.58 4.84
CA ASP A 132 14.79 9.15 5.36
C ASP A 132 14.62 9.80 6.74
N ARG A 133 13.51 10.53 6.96
CA ARG A 133 13.19 11.16 8.24
C ARG A 133 12.93 10.12 9.32
N GLU A 134 12.19 9.07 8.99
CA GLU A 134 11.74 8.06 9.96
C GLU A 134 12.86 7.07 10.34
N ARG A 135 13.97 7.00 9.58
CA ARG A 135 15.09 6.06 9.81
C ARG A 135 15.72 6.12 11.19
N ILE A 136 15.57 7.25 11.90
CA ILE A 136 16.14 7.47 13.24
C ILE A 136 15.28 6.86 14.35
N TYR A 137 14.02 6.51 14.05
CA TYR A 137 13.12 5.89 15.00
C TYR A 137 13.26 4.37 14.97
N SER A 138 12.99 3.73 16.09
CA SER A 138 13.17 2.29 16.25
C SER A 138 11.92 1.47 15.91
N TRP A 139 10.78 2.11 15.62
CA TRP A 139 9.48 1.45 15.56
C TRP A 139 8.86 1.54 14.17
N CYS A 140 8.68 0.38 13.53
CA CYS A 140 7.93 0.16 12.29
C CYS A 140 8.16 1.22 11.19
N VAL A 141 9.44 1.56 10.97
CA VAL A 141 9.89 2.51 9.96
C VAL A 141 9.54 1.99 8.55
N PRO A 142 9.01 2.85 7.66
CA PRO A 142 8.80 2.47 6.26
C PRO A 142 10.12 2.13 5.56
N ILE A 143 10.08 1.11 4.70
CA ILE A 143 11.21 0.63 3.91
C ILE A 143 10.75 0.56 2.45
N TYR A 144 11.50 1.21 1.56
CA TYR A 144 11.31 1.06 0.12
C TYR A 144 11.49 -0.40 -0.28
N PHE A 145 10.50 -0.99 -0.95
CA PHE A 145 10.54 -2.37 -1.41
C PHE A 145 10.93 -2.47 -2.89
N ASP A 146 10.13 -1.87 -3.77
CA ASP A 146 10.36 -1.73 -5.22
C ASP A 146 9.39 -0.70 -5.82
N GLU A 147 9.39 -0.52 -7.14
CA GLU A 147 8.42 0.31 -7.86
C GLU A 147 8.09 -0.22 -9.26
N THR A 148 6.95 0.23 -9.79
CA THR A 148 6.52 0.06 -11.18
C THR A 148 6.28 1.45 -11.80
N LYS A 149 5.87 1.50 -13.08
CA LYS A 149 5.42 2.74 -13.71
C LYS A 149 4.25 3.43 -13.02
N LYS A 150 3.51 2.72 -12.16
CA LYS A 150 2.28 3.24 -11.52
C LYS A 150 2.35 3.27 -10.00
N TYR A 151 3.14 2.40 -9.39
CA TYR A 151 3.19 2.30 -7.94
C TYR A 151 4.59 2.36 -7.36
N ILE A 152 4.70 2.99 -6.20
CA ILE A 152 5.80 2.75 -5.26
C ILE A 152 5.30 1.78 -4.19
N MET A 153 6.11 0.75 -3.92
CA MET A 153 5.80 -0.27 -2.92
C MET A 153 6.68 -0.07 -1.69
N VAL A 154 6.02 -0.01 -0.54
CA VAL A 154 6.65 0.17 0.77
C VAL A 154 6.30 -1.00 1.66
N THR A 155 7.22 -1.37 2.56
CA THR A 155 6.98 -2.30 3.66
C THR A 155 7.52 -1.72 4.96
N SER A 156 7.61 -2.51 6.02
CA SER A 156 8.35 -2.15 7.23
C SER A 156 8.92 -3.41 7.86
N GLY A 157 10.00 -3.26 8.63
CA GLY A 157 10.57 -4.38 9.39
C GLY A 157 9.54 -5.10 10.26
N CYS A 158 8.58 -4.38 10.85
CA CYS A 158 7.50 -4.98 11.64
C CYS A 158 6.55 -5.88 10.84
N TYR A 159 6.48 -5.68 9.52
CA TYR A 159 5.60 -6.42 8.62
C TYR A 159 6.34 -7.48 7.80
N ILE A 160 7.65 -7.61 7.97
CA ILE A 160 8.45 -8.71 7.43
C ILE A 160 8.58 -9.76 8.55
N ASN A 161 8.01 -10.94 8.34
CA ASN A 161 8.00 -12.05 9.29
C ASN A 161 7.56 -11.62 10.70
N SER A 162 6.60 -10.70 10.80
CA SER A 162 6.14 -10.13 12.08
C SER A 162 7.26 -9.52 12.93
N GLY A 163 8.31 -8.96 12.30
CA GLY A 163 9.47 -8.38 12.99
C GLY A 163 10.55 -9.39 13.39
N ILE A 164 10.47 -10.64 12.93
CA ILE A 164 11.42 -11.71 13.24
C ILE A 164 12.47 -11.84 12.12
N PHE A 165 13.74 -11.61 12.45
CA PHE A 165 14.86 -11.60 11.50
C PHE A 165 15.85 -12.76 11.68
N THR A 166 15.37 -13.91 12.14
CA THR A 166 16.21 -15.12 12.23
C THR A 166 16.58 -15.66 10.85
N GLU A 167 17.67 -16.43 10.75
CA GLU A 167 18.08 -17.07 9.49
C GLU A 167 17.00 -18.00 8.93
N GLU A 168 16.24 -18.67 9.81
CA GLU A 168 15.08 -19.46 9.41
C GLU A 168 13.99 -18.59 8.78
N ALA A 169 13.62 -17.47 9.40
CA ALA A 169 12.62 -16.54 8.86
C ALA A 169 13.05 -15.98 7.49
N LYS A 170 14.34 -15.66 7.37
CA LYS A 170 14.95 -15.20 6.11
C LYS A 170 14.87 -16.25 5.01
N LYS A 171 15.07 -17.54 5.32
CA LYS A 171 14.98 -18.66 4.36
C LYS A 171 13.62 -18.74 3.67
N TYR A 172 12.53 -18.39 4.36
CA TYR A 172 11.18 -18.34 3.77
C TYR A 172 10.90 -17.01 3.07
N TYR A 173 11.35 -15.90 3.64
CA TYR A 173 11.13 -14.56 3.07
C TYR A 173 11.87 -14.35 1.75
N SER A 174 13.15 -14.71 1.66
CA SER A 174 13.98 -14.39 0.49
C SER A 174 13.45 -14.94 -0.85
N PRO A 175 12.92 -16.18 -0.94
CA PRO A 175 12.27 -16.67 -2.17
C PRO A 175 11.04 -15.84 -2.58
N LEU A 176 10.19 -15.47 -1.61
CA LEU A 176 9.03 -14.61 -1.89
C LEU A 176 9.48 -13.22 -2.35
N GLU A 177 10.39 -12.58 -1.62
CA GLU A 177 10.92 -11.26 -1.98
C GLU A 177 11.49 -11.26 -3.40
N LYS A 178 12.30 -12.27 -3.73
CA LYS A 178 12.90 -12.40 -5.06
C LYS A 178 11.83 -12.54 -6.15
N SER A 179 10.86 -13.43 -5.96
CA SER A 179 9.79 -13.65 -6.94
C SER A 179 8.93 -12.41 -7.16
N LEU A 180 8.60 -11.68 -6.08
CA LEU A 180 7.87 -10.42 -6.17
C LEU A 180 8.66 -9.35 -6.93
N LYS A 181 9.95 -9.16 -6.62
CA LYS A 181 10.81 -8.21 -7.33
C LYS A 181 10.96 -8.57 -8.81
N GLU A 182 11.12 -9.85 -9.14
CA GLU A 182 11.16 -10.31 -10.54
C GLU A 182 9.84 -10.05 -11.28
N TYR A 183 8.70 -10.27 -10.61
CA TYR A 183 7.38 -9.95 -11.15
C TYR A 183 7.20 -8.45 -11.41
N PHE A 184 7.47 -7.60 -10.41
CA PHE A 184 7.30 -6.15 -10.55
C PHE A 184 8.26 -5.51 -11.55
N ASN A 185 9.43 -6.12 -11.75
CA ASN A 185 10.37 -5.67 -12.77
C ASN A 185 9.79 -5.72 -14.20
N LYS A 186 8.77 -6.55 -14.45
CA LYS A 186 8.06 -6.60 -15.75
C LYS A 186 7.25 -5.32 -16.05
N PHE A 187 6.96 -4.52 -15.02
CA PHE A 187 6.10 -3.33 -15.08
C PHE A 187 6.87 -2.02 -14.92
N LYS A 188 8.21 -2.07 -14.95
CA LYS A 188 9.09 -0.89 -15.00
C LYS A 188 9.08 -0.25 -16.39
#